data_AF-A0A0D7QKC2-F1
#
_entry.id   AF-A0A0D7QKC2-F1
#
_cell.length_a   1.000
_cell.length_b   1.000
_cell.length_c   1.000
_cell.angle_alpha   90.00
_cell.angle_beta   90.00
_cell.angle_gamma   90.00
#
_symmetry.space_group_name_H-M   'P 1'
#
loop_
_entity.id
_entity.type
_entity.pdbx_description
1 polymer ?
#
loop_
_entity_poly.entity_id
_entity_poly.type
_entity_poly.pdbx_seq_one_letter_code
_entity_poly.pdbx_strand_id
1 'polypeptide(L)' 'MDMIQHYRAMLGICRQRAQMEGENESFWLEEAAILERLLVTTERLQVLGLDVESSSEAA' A
#
# COMPACT_ATOMS: atom_id res chain seq x y z
N MET A 1 6.43 -0.44 -12.27
CA MET A 1 5.48 -1.39 -11.65
C MET A 1 4.25 -0.59 -11.29
N ASP A 2 3.04 -1.04 -11.61
CA ASP A 2 1.81 -0.30 -11.29
C ASP A 2 1.71 -0.11 -9.75
N MET A 3 1.63 1.15 -9.30
CA MET A 3 1.56 1.52 -7.88
C MET A 3 0.42 0.81 -7.15
N ILE A 4 -0.71 0.61 -7.83
CA ILE A 4 -1.87 -0.12 -7.29
C ILE A 4 -1.52 -1.59 -7.05
N GLN A 5 -0.83 -2.22 -7.99
CA GLN A 5 -0.39 -3.61 -7.83
C GLN A 5 0.66 -3.75 -6.73
N HIS A 6 1.56 -2.77 -6.60
CA HIS A 6 2.54 -2.73 -5.52
C HIS A 6 1.86 -2.65 -4.14
N TYR A 7 0.92 -1.72 -3.95
CA TYR A 7 0.19 -1.60 -2.68
C TYR A 7 -0.65 -2.83 -2.36
N ARG A 8 -1.28 -3.46 -3.36
CA ARG A 8 -2.01 -4.73 -3.17
C ARG A 8 -1.10 -5.86 -2.72
N ALA A 9 0.08 -5.99 -3.33
CA ALA A 9 1.05 -7.01 -2.95
C ALA A 9 1.55 -6.79 -1.50
N MET A 10 1.91 -5.55 -1.15
CA MET A 10 2.34 -5.20 0.19
C MET A 10 1.24 -5.44 1.23
N LEU A 11 -0.01 -5.09 0.92
CA LEU A 11 -1.15 -5.32 1.80
C LEU A 11 -1.33 -6.83 2.10
N GLY A 12 -1.17 -7.68 1.08
CA GLY A 12 -1.19 -9.12 1.25
C GLY A 12 -0.09 -9.63 2.19
N ILE A 13 1.13 -9.11 2.02
CA ILE A 13 2.27 -9.46 2.88
C ILE A 13 2.00 -9.05 4.33
N CYS A 14 1.55 -7.82 4.58
CA CYS A 14 1.25 -7.34 5.94
C CYS A 14 0.19 -8.23 6.62
N ARG A 15 -0.91 -8.54 5.92
CA ARG A 15 -1.96 -9.43 6.45
C ARG A 15 -1.46 -10.85 6.73
N GLN A 16 -0.58 -11.38 5.88
CA GLN A 16 0.03 -12.68 6.09
C GLN A 16 0.93 -12.67 7.33
N ARG A 17 1.82 -11.68 7.47
CA ARG A 17 2.74 -11.58 8.61
C ARG A 17 2.03 -11.33 9.93
N ALA A 18 0.90 -10.62 9.93
CA ALA A 18 0.07 -10.47 11.12
C ALA A 18 -0.43 -11.82 11.70
N GLN A 19 -0.53 -12.87 10.86
CA GLN A 19 -0.98 -14.21 11.28
C GLN A 19 0.17 -15.17 11.60
N MET A 20 1.43 -14.75 11.44
CA MET A 20 2.60 -15.60 11.67
C MET A 20 3.04 -15.54 13.13
N GLU A 21 3.28 -16.71 13.73
CA GLU A 21 3.81 -16.80 15.08
C GLU A 21 5.21 -16.16 15.18
N GLY A 22 5.43 -15.35 16.21
CA GLY A 22 6.69 -14.63 16.43
C GLY A 22 6.77 -13.25 15.74
N GLU A 23 5.78 -12.88 14.94
CA GLU A 23 5.65 -11.54 14.38
C GLU A 23 4.81 -10.61 15.28
N ASN A 24 4.98 -9.30 15.13
CA ASN A 24 4.16 -8.33 15.84
C ASN A 24 2.86 -8.06 15.06
N GLU A 25 1.78 -8.74 15.46
CA GLU A 25 0.46 -8.61 14.84
C GLU A 25 -0.01 -7.15 14.75
N SER A 26 0.06 -6.40 15.85
CA SER A 26 -0.43 -5.01 15.91
C SER A 26 0.29 -4.09 14.90
N PHE A 27 1.61 -4.24 14.77
CA PHE A 27 2.40 -3.51 13.79
C PHE A 27 1.98 -3.85 12.35
N TRP A 28 1.86 -5.14 12.03
CA TRP A 28 1.50 -5.55 10.68
C TRP A 28 0.08 -5.16 10.28
N LEU A 29 -0.86 -5.14 11.22
CA LEU A 29 -2.22 -4.64 10.99
C LEU A 29 -2.25 -3.11 10.79
N GLU A 30 -1.43 -2.36 11.52
CA GLU A 30 -1.31 -0.91 11.32
C GLU A 30 -0.75 -0.58 9.92
N GLU A 31 0.33 -1.26 9.51
CA GLU A 31 0.90 -1.14 8.17
C GLU A 31 -0.12 -1.51 7.07
N ALA A 32 -0.88 -2.59 7.26
CA ALA A 32 -1.96 -2.97 6.36
C ALA A 32 -3.02 -1.86 6.23
N ALA A 33 -3.43 -1.23 7.34
CA ALA A 33 -4.40 -0.14 7.32
C ALA A 33 -3.88 1.12 6.60
N ILE A 34 -2.57 1.40 6.68
CA ILE A 34 -1.94 2.49 5.91
C ILE A 34 -1.99 2.17 4.41
N LEU A 35 -1.59 0.95 4.03
CA LEU A 35 -1.59 0.50 2.63
C LEU A 35 -2.98 0.50 2.01
N GLU A 36 -4.02 0.12 2.76
CA GLU A 36 -5.42 0.21 2.31
C GLU A 36 -5.81 1.66 1.99
N ARG A 37 -5.46 2.61 2.86
CA ARG A 37 -5.73 4.04 2.64
C ARG A 37 -5.00 4.57 1.41
N LEU A 38 -3.74 4.17 1.22
CA LEU A 38 -2.95 4.53 0.03
C LEU A 38 -3.58 3.95 -1.23
N LEU A 39 -3.93 2.66 -1.22
CA LEU A 39 -4.57 1.99 -2.34
C LEU A 39 -5.86 2.68 -2.77
N VAL A 40 -6.78 2.95 -1.82
CA VAL A 40 -8.05 3.65 -2.10
C VAL A 40 -7.78 5.06 -2.66
N THR A 41 -6.79 5.76 -2.11
CA THR A 41 -6.45 7.10 -2.60
C THR A 41 -5.92 7.06 -4.02
N THR A 42 -4.98 6.14 -4.32
CA THR A 42 -4.40 5.98 -5.65
C THR A 42 -5.44 5.51 -6.67
N GLU A 43 -6.30 4.56 -6.33
CA GLU A 43 -7.41 4.13 -7.19
C GLU A 43 -8.35 5.31 -7.52
N ARG A 44 -8.67 6.16 -6.54
CA ARG A 44 -9.48 7.37 -6.77
C ARG A 44 -8.77 8.37 -7.68
N LEU A 45 -7.47 8.59 -7.49
CA LEU A 45 -6.69 9.50 -8.34
C LEU A 45 -6.63 9.00 -9.79
N GLN A 46 -6.44 7.69 -9.98
CA GLN A 46 -6.47 7.06 -11.30
C GLN A 46 -7.82 7.25 -12.00
N VAL A 47 -8.95 7.07 -11.28
CA VAL A 47 -10.29 7.33 -11.81
C VAL A 47 -10.49 8.79 -12.21
N LEU A 48 -9.86 9.73 -11.49
CA LEU A 48 -9.89 11.17 -11.79
C LEU A 48 -8.93 11.56 -12.93
N GLY A 49 -8.17 10.62 -13.48
CA GLY A 49 -7.15 10.90 -14.51
C GLY A 49 -5.95 11.70 -13.97
N LEU A 50 -5.78 11.73 -12.65
CA LEU A 50 -4.62 12.33 -12.00
C LEU A 50 -3.58 11.23 -11.81
N ASP A 51 -2.56 11.23 -12.65
CA ASP A 51 -1.48 10.28 -12.50
C ASP A 51 -0.62 10.68 -11.30
N VAL A 52 -0.38 9.71 -10.41
CA VAL A 52 0.62 9.86 -9.35
C VAL A 52 1.94 9.42 -9.97
N GLU A 53 2.38 10.15 -11.00
CA GLU A 53 3.76 10.01 -11.45
C GLU A 53 4.64 10.47 -10.28
N SER A 54 5.40 9.51 -9.78
CA SER A 54 6.47 9.71 -8.81
C SER A 54 7.22 10.99 -9.14
N SER A 55 7.01 12.04 -8.34
CA SER A 55 7.95 13.14 -8.20
C SER A 55 9.27 12.55 -7.69
N SER A 56 10.04 12.01 -8.63
CA SER A 56 11.42 11.56 -8.47
C SER A 56 12.19 12.10 -9.68
N GLU A 57 12.08 13.40 -9.90
CA GLU A 57 13.05 14.18 -10.68
C GLU A 57 12.97 15.63 -10.20
N ALA A 58 13.62 15.94 -9.08
CA ALA A 58 14.16 17.28 -8.81
C ALA A 58 15.10 17.24 -7.59
N ALA A 59 16.38 17.55 -7.88
CA ALA A 59 17.51 17.89 -7.00
C ALA A 59 18.33 16.74 -6.40
#